data_AF-A0A838JYR5-F1
#
_entry.id   AF-A0A838JYR5-F1
#
_cell.length_a   1.000
_cell.length_b   1.000
_cell.length_c   1.000
_cell.angle_alpha   90.00
_cell.angle_beta   90.00
_cell.angle_gamma   90.00
#
_symmetry.space_group_name_H-M   'P 1'
#
loop_
_entity.id
_entity.type
_entity.pdbx_description
1 polymer ?
#
loop_
_entity_poly.entity_id
_entity_poly.type
_entity_poly.pdbx_seq_one_letter_code
_entity_poly.pdbx_strand_id
1 'polypeptide(L)'
;MIEFIEYGGSPEPGEDTVPLGDARIHAPIAGPEKVIGIGLNYEDHAAETGADIPEKPIVFAKYANTVIGPGETIRIPPITGQADYEAELAVVIGKAARNVPESEALDYVFGYMNANDVSSRDLQFSEG
;
A
#
# COMPACT_ATOMS: atom_id res chain seq x y z
N MET A 1 3.88 15.60 2.55
CA MET A 1 2.72 14.70 2.71
C MET A 1 2.54 14.26 4.16
N ILE A 2 3.58 13.72 4.82
CA ILE A 2 3.49 13.34 6.23
C ILE A 2 3.02 14.50 7.12
N GLU A 3 3.53 15.72 6.92
CA GLU A 3 3.00 16.90 7.63
C GLU A 3 1.50 17.16 7.38
N PHE A 4 0.99 16.95 6.16
CA PHE A 4 -0.46 17.10 5.88
C PHE A 4 -1.30 16.03 6.56
N ILE A 5 -0.76 14.80 6.63
CA ILE A 5 -1.35 13.67 7.34
C ILE A 5 -1.43 14.01 8.85
N GLU A 6 -0.35 14.54 9.42
CA GLU A 6 -0.25 14.83 10.86
C GLU A 6 -1.05 16.05 11.31
N TYR A 7 -1.04 17.14 10.54
CA TYR A 7 -1.61 18.43 10.97
C TYR A 7 -3.05 18.66 10.50
N GLY A 8 -3.54 17.91 9.50
CA GLY A 8 -4.90 18.03 8.97
C GLY A 8 -5.15 19.33 8.22
N GLY A 9 -5.49 19.23 6.93
CA GLY A 9 -5.80 20.38 6.09
C GLY A 9 -5.74 20.06 4.60
N SER A 10 -6.36 20.88 3.77
CA SER A 10 -6.15 20.83 2.32
C SER A 10 -4.83 21.54 2.00
N PRO A 11 -3.97 20.96 1.16
CA PRO A 11 -2.77 21.66 0.72
C PRO A 11 -3.18 22.89 -0.09
N GLU A 12 -2.75 24.07 0.34
CA GLU A 12 -2.80 25.27 -0.48
C GLU A 12 -1.58 25.27 -1.41
N PRO A 13 -1.74 25.65 -2.70
CA PRO A 13 -0.60 25.81 -3.60
C PRO A 13 0.41 26.80 -3.00
N GLY A 14 1.68 26.41 -2.98
CA GLY A 14 2.77 27.35 -2.68
C GLY A 14 2.89 28.43 -3.75
N GLU A 15 3.62 29.51 -3.45
CA GLU A 15 3.90 30.56 -4.42
C GLU A 15 4.72 30.03 -5.62
N ASP A 16 5.56 29.03 -5.37
CA ASP A 16 6.33 28.31 -6.39
C ASP A 16 5.52 27.14 -6.96
N THR A 17 5.33 27.16 -8.28
CA THR A 17 4.65 26.09 -9.02
C THR A 17 5.59 25.45 -10.03
N VAL A 18 5.45 24.14 -10.22
CA VAL A 18 6.21 23.36 -11.20
C VAL A 18 5.23 22.65 -12.13
N PRO A 19 5.36 22.75 -13.45
CA PRO A 19 4.56 21.96 -14.38
C PRO A 19 4.72 20.47 -14.08
N LEU A 20 3.62 19.71 -14.05
CA LEU A 20 3.66 18.29 -13.72
C LEU A 20 4.60 17.49 -14.64
N GLY A 21 4.68 17.86 -15.92
CA GLY A 21 5.59 17.21 -16.89
C GLY A 21 7.08 17.41 -16.58
N ASP A 22 7.42 18.45 -15.81
CA ASP A 22 8.79 18.75 -15.41
C ASP A 22 9.08 18.26 -13.97
N ALA A 23 8.04 17.82 -13.24
CA ALA A 23 8.14 17.34 -11.88
C ALA A 23 8.48 15.84 -11.83
N ARG A 24 9.34 15.45 -10.87
CA ARG A 24 9.51 14.05 -10.50
C ARG A 24 8.55 13.70 -9.38
N ILE A 25 7.62 12.78 -9.64
CA ILE A 25 6.73 12.26 -8.61
C ILE A 25 7.46 11.19 -7.80
N HIS A 26 7.56 11.42 -6.50
CA HIS A 26 8.11 10.46 -5.55
C HIS A 26 6.99 9.61 -4.93
N ALA A 27 7.37 8.56 -4.19
CA ALA A 27 6.42 7.86 -3.34
C ALA A 27 5.70 8.88 -2.44
N PRO A 28 4.35 8.91 -2.43
CA PRO A 28 3.58 9.85 -1.62
C PRO A 28 3.98 9.80 -0.14
N ILE A 29 4.29 8.59 0.35
CA ILE A 29 4.79 8.31 1.70
C ILE A 29 6.08 7.50 1.56
N ALA A 30 7.24 8.17 1.58
CA ALA A 30 8.53 7.52 1.32
C ALA A 30 9.05 6.63 2.46
N GLY A 31 8.51 6.78 3.68
CA GLY A 31 8.96 6.03 4.86
C GLY A 31 7.83 5.80 5.86
N PRO A 32 6.79 5.02 5.50
CA PRO A 32 5.74 4.67 6.45
C PRO A 32 6.34 3.81 7.58
N GLU A 33 5.84 3.94 8.81
CA GLU A 33 6.28 3.05 9.90
C GLU A 33 5.92 1.58 9.63
N LYS A 34 4.77 1.37 8.97
CA LYS A 34 4.19 0.04 8.72
C LYS A 34 3.53 0.05 7.34
N VAL A 35 3.74 -1.02 6.57
CA VAL A 35 2.94 -1.34 5.39
C VAL A 35 2.25 -2.66 5.70
N ILE A 36 0.92 -2.63 5.79
CA ILE A 36 0.10 -3.79 6.17
C ILE A 36 -0.71 -4.21 4.95
N GLY A 37 -0.56 -5.45 4.53
CA GLY A 37 -1.30 -6.06 3.42
C GLY A 37 -2.44 -6.95 3.92
N ILE A 38 -3.49 -7.06 3.10
CA ILE A 38 -4.64 -7.92 3.34
C ILE A 38 -4.73 -8.92 2.18
N GLY A 39 -4.51 -10.20 2.46
CA GLY A 39 -4.64 -11.25 1.45
C GLY A 39 -6.09 -11.69 1.24
N LEU A 40 -6.41 -12.13 0.02
CA LEU A 40 -7.72 -12.71 -0.36
C LEU A 40 -8.92 -11.83 0.01
N ASN A 41 -8.87 -10.54 -0.34
CA ASN A 41 -9.89 -9.55 0.03
C ASN A 41 -10.87 -9.18 -1.11
N TYR A 42 -10.89 -9.97 -2.19
CA TYR A 42 -11.88 -9.88 -3.26
C TYR A 42 -12.48 -11.27 -3.49
N GLU A 43 -13.81 -11.38 -3.49
CA GLU A 43 -14.52 -12.66 -3.68
C GLU A 43 -14.14 -13.32 -5.01
N ASP A 44 -14.02 -12.53 -6.07
CA ASP A 44 -13.60 -13.01 -7.40
C ASP A 44 -12.20 -13.63 -7.34
N HIS A 45 -11.27 -13.05 -6.58
CA HIS A 45 -9.92 -13.57 -6.44
C HIS A 45 -9.87 -14.88 -5.62
N ALA A 46 -10.73 -15.01 -4.60
CA ALA A 46 -10.90 -16.26 -3.87
C ALA A 46 -11.44 -17.37 -4.81
N ALA A 47 -12.41 -17.03 -5.67
CA ALA A 47 -12.97 -17.96 -6.65
C ALA A 47 -11.92 -18.39 -7.71
N GLU A 48 -11.10 -17.46 -8.21
CA GLU A 48 -10.03 -17.73 -9.19
C GLU A 48 -8.98 -18.71 -8.66
N THR A 49 -8.62 -18.57 -7.38
CA THR A 49 -7.59 -19.40 -6.73
C THR A 49 -8.16 -20.71 -6.16
N GLY A 50 -9.49 -20.87 -6.18
CA GLY A 50 -10.18 -22.01 -5.55
C GLY A 50 -10.06 -22.00 -4.02
N ALA A 51 -9.80 -20.84 -3.42
CA ALA A 51 -9.67 -20.67 -1.99
C ALA A 51 -11.04 -20.42 -1.33
N ASP A 52 -11.21 -20.92 -0.11
CA ASP A 52 -12.37 -20.57 0.71
C ASP A 52 -12.31 -19.09 1.12
N ILE A 53 -13.46 -18.44 1.20
CA ILE A 53 -13.56 -17.06 1.70
C ILE A 53 -13.09 -17.04 3.17
N PRO A 54 -12.07 -16.25 3.52
CA PRO A 54 -11.56 -16.22 4.89
C PRO A 54 -12.61 -15.68 5.88
N GLU A 55 -12.83 -16.36 7.01
CA GLU A 55 -13.69 -15.85 8.09
C GLU A 55 -13.08 -14.65 8.83
N LYS A 56 -11.76 -14.46 8.70
CA LYS A 56 -10.99 -13.37 9.30
C LYS A 56 -9.97 -12.85 8.29
N PRO A 57 -9.62 -11.56 8.32
CA PRO A 57 -8.62 -11.01 7.40
C PRO A 57 -7.27 -11.71 7.53
N ILE A 58 -6.66 -12.04 6.38
CA ILE A 58 -5.28 -12.53 6.31
C ILE A 58 -4.38 -11.30 6.30
N VAL A 59 -3.72 -11.02 7.44
CA VAL A 59 -2.90 -9.83 7.60
C VAL A 59 -1.42 -10.18 7.54
N PHE A 60 -0.66 -9.45 6.73
CA PHE A 60 0.80 -9.53 6.67
C PHE A 60 1.43 -8.14 6.62
N ALA A 61 2.75 -8.07 6.75
CA ALA A 61 3.49 -6.82 6.70
C ALA A 61 4.55 -6.86 5.60
N LYS A 62 4.71 -5.72 4.92
CA LYS A 62 5.91 -5.41 4.13
C LYS A 62 6.73 -4.39 4.90
N TYR A 63 8.05 -4.48 4.77
CA TYR A 63 8.93 -3.49 5.37
C TYR A 63 8.89 -2.17 4.59
N ALA A 64 9.07 -1.05 5.30
CA ALA A 64 9.00 0.29 4.74
C ALA A 64 9.98 0.52 3.57
N ASN A 65 11.13 -0.17 3.59
CA ASN A 65 12.15 -0.11 2.53
C ASN A 65 11.72 -0.76 1.20
N THR A 66 10.53 -1.37 1.13
CA THR A 66 9.96 -1.89 -0.12
C THR A 66 9.24 -0.83 -0.95
N VAL A 67 8.99 0.36 -0.38
CA VAL A 67 8.26 1.44 -1.05
C VAL A 67 9.15 2.15 -2.07
N ILE A 68 8.65 2.27 -3.30
CA ILE A 68 9.24 3.09 -4.37
C ILE A 68 8.16 3.99 -5.00
N GLY A 69 8.58 5.09 -5.62
CA GLY A 69 7.67 6.03 -6.26
C GLY A 69 7.12 5.57 -7.61
N PRO A 70 6.09 6.24 -8.12
CA PRO A 70 5.56 6.00 -9.46
C PRO A 70 6.66 6.12 -10.53
N GLY A 71 6.72 5.15 -11.45
CA GLY A 71 7.71 5.11 -12.53
C GLY A 71 9.11 4.67 -12.12
N GLU A 72 9.36 4.40 -10.83
CA GLU A 72 10.61 3.80 -10.38
C GLU A 72 10.67 2.30 -10.74
N THR A 73 11.88 1.81 -11.01
CA THR A 73 12.09 0.42 -11.43
C THR A 73 11.96 -0.55 -10.26
N ILE A 74 11.06 -1.52 -10.39
CA ILE A 74 10.99 -2.69 -9.50
C ILE A 74 12.19 -3.60 -9.80
N ARG A 75 13.06 -3.81 -8.82
CA ARG A 75 14.24 -4.68 -8.96
C ARG A 75 13.92 -6.07 -8.45
N ILE A 76 13.75 -7.02 -9.38
CA ILE A 76 13.51 -8.42 -9.04
C ILE A 76 14.83 -9.08 -8.64
N PRO A 77 14.94 -9.64 -7.41
CA PRO A 77 16.17 -10.28 -6.97
C PRO A 77 16.32 -11.66 -7.64
N PRO A 78 17.56 -12.14 -7.87
CA PRO A 78 17.81 -13.39 -8.60
C PRO A 78 17.36 -14.66 -7.86
N ILE A 79 16.93 -14.54 -6.59
CA ILE A 79 16.44 -15.66 -5.78
C ILE A 79 15.04 -16.14 -6.19
N THR A 80 14.27 -15.32 -6.92
CA THR A 80 12.93 -15.68 -7.40
C THR A 80 12.90 -15.82 -8.91
N GLY A 81 12.18 -16.83 -9.40
CA GLY A 81 11.82 -16.99 -10.81
C GLY A 81 10.34 -16.66 -11.08
N GLN A 82 9.56 -16.34 -10.05
CA GLN A 82 8.11 -16.17 -10.12
C GLN A 82 7.67 -14.86 -9.44
N ALA A 83 8.22 -13.75 -9.90
CA ALA A 83 7.76 -12.43 -9.49
C ALA A 83 6.42 -12.08 -10.16
N ASP A 84 5.50 -11.53 -9.40
CA ASP A 84 4.13 -11.23 -9.81
C ASP A 84 3.69 -9.84 -9.34
N TYR A 85 2.68 -9.29 -10.01
CA TYR A 85 2.09 -8.00 -9.68
C TYR A 85 0.73 -8.19 -9.01
N GLU A 86 0.36 -7.29 -8.11
CA GLU A 86 -0.93 -7.28 -7.43
C GLU A 86 -1.41 -5.84 -7.36
N ALA A 87 -2.44 -5.50 -8.15
CA ALA A 87 -2.98 -4.14 -8.16
C ALA A 87 -3.91 -3.93 -6.96
N GLU A 88 -3.51 -3.05 -6.04
CA GLU A 88 -4.19 -2.88 -4.75
C GLU A 88 -4.64 -1.43 -4.50
N LEU A 89 -5.73 -1.30 -3.73
CA LEU A 89 -6.11 -0.04 -3.11
C LEU A 89 -5.35 0.13 -1.80
N ALA A 90 -4.42 1.08 -1.74
CA ALA A 90 -3.77 1.43 -0.48
C ALA A 90 -4.58 2.48 0.29
N VAL A 91 -4.82 2.20 1.56
CA VAL A 91 -5.49 3.10 2.51
C VAL A 91 -4.41 3.80 3.36
N VAL A 92 -4.39 5.13 3.33
CA VAL A 92 -3.45 5.93 4.12
C VAL A 92 -4.12 6.31 5.44
N ILE A 93 -3.54 5.87 6.55
CA ILE A 93 -4.01 6.22 7.90
C ILE A 93 -3.48 7.60 8.29
N GLY A 94 -4.40 8.49 8.66
CA GLY A 94 -4.14 9.89 9.02
C GLY A 94 -3.91 10.15 10.50
N LYS A 95 -4.42 9.27 11.36
CA LYS A 95 -4.45 9.49 12.82
C LYS A 95 -4.05 8.21 13.53
N ALA A 96 -3.43 8.34 14.70
CA ALA A 96 -3.11 7.19 15.55
C ALA A 96 -4.38 6.40 15.91
N ALA A 97 -4.49 5.16 15.44
CA ALA A 97 -5.65 4.30 15.65
C ALA A 97 -5.34 3.18 16.65
N ARG A 98 -6.25 2.94 17.61
CA ARG A 98 -6.18 1.81 18.54
C ARG A 98 -7.59 1.41 18.95
N ASN A 99 -7.94 0.13 18.72
CA ASN A 99 -9.27 -0.42 19.05
C ASN A 99 -10.43 0.44 18.52
N VAL A 100 -10.29 0.95 17.29
CA VAL A 100 -11.28 1.80 16.64
C VAL A 100 -12.49 0.94 16.23
N PRO A 101 -13.73 1.31 16.60
CA PRO A 101 -14.92 0.62 16.12
C PRO A 101 -15.11 0.82 14.62
N GLU A 102 -15.70 -0.16 13.93
CA GLU A 102 -15.91 -0.13 12.48
C GLU A 102 -16.64 1.15 12.02
N SER A 103 -17.63 1.60 12.79
CA SER A 103 -18.43 2.81 12.50
C SER A 103 -17.61 4.10 12.45
N GLU A 104 -16.42 4.13 13.05
CA GLU A 104 -15.53 5.29 13.10
C GLU A 104 -14.28 5.09 12.22
N ALA A 105 -14.12 3.93 11.59
CA ALA A 105 -12.87 3.56 10.91
C ALA A 105 -12.46 4.56 9.81
N LEU A 106 -13.42 5.08 9.05
CA LEU A 106 -13.16 6.02 7.96
C LEU A 106 -12.70 7.39 8.46
N ASP A 107 -12.98 7.78 9.71
CA ASP A 107 -12.52 9.05 10.29
C ASP A 107 -11.00 9.06 10.53
N TYR A 108 -10.36 7.89 10.50
CA TYR A 108 -8.92 7.69 10.63
C TYR A 108 -8.21 7.62 9.27
N VAL A 109 -8.95 7.54 8.15
CA VAL A 109 -8.38 7.49 6.81
C VAL A 109 -8.07 8.91 6.33
N PHE A 110 -6.81 9.17 6.00
CA PHE A 110 -6.39 10.42 5.35
C PHE A 110 -6.77 10.43 3.87
N GLY A 111 -6.60 9.29 3.19
CA GLY A 111 -6.89 9.16 1.78
C GLY A 111 -6.51 7.80 1.23
N TYR A 112 -6.53 7.71 -0.10
CA TYR A 112 -6.29 6.47 -0.82
C TYR A 112 -5.25 6.69 -1.92
N MET A 113 -4.54 5.64 -2.29
CA MET A 113 -3.63 5.62 -3.42
C MET A 113 -3.59 4.24 -4.08
N ASN A 114 -3.06 4.17 -5.28
CA ASN A 114 -2.79 2.89 -5.93
C ASN A 114 -1.51 2.29 -5.33
N ALA A 115 -1.49 0.98 -5.12
CA ALA A 115 -0.30 0.23 -4.77
C ALA A 115 -0.13 -0.99 -5.68
N ASN A 116 1.11 -1.44 -5.80
CA ASN A 116 1.44 -2.73 -6.41
C ASN A 116 2.11 -3.60 -5.35
N ASP A 117 1.42 -4.63 -4.86
CA ASP A 117 2.00 -5.59 -3.92
C ASP A 117 2.83 -6.63 -4.68
N VAL A 118 4.05 -6.23 -5.07
CA VAL A 118 4.95 -7.12 -5.79
C VAL A 118 5.34 -8.29 -4.90
N SER A 119 5.08 -9.49 -5.41
CA SER A 119 5.18 -10.76 -4.70
C SER A 119 6.08 -11.74 -5.43
N SER A 120 6.96 -12.42 -4.70
CA SER A 120 7.69 -13.58 -5.22
C SER A 120 6.90 -14.84 -4.88
N ARG A 121 6.09 -15.35 -5.82
CA ARG A 121 5.14 -16.45 -5.58
C ARG A 121 5.81 -17.75 -5.13
N ASP A 122 6.93 -18.05 -5.75
CA ASP A 122 7.76 -19.21 -5.39
C ASP A 122 8.24 -19.13 -3.93
N LEU A 123 8.62 -17.95 -3.45
CA LEU A 123 9.05 -17.74 -2.07
C LEU A 123 7.89 -17.63 -1.07
N GLN A 124 6.75 -17.09 -1.52
CA GLN A 124 5.53 -16.95 -0.70
C GLN A 124 4.96 -18.30 -0.30
N PHE A 125 5.01 -19.27 -1.21
CA PHE A 125 4.46 -20.62 -1.02
C PHE A 125 5.52 -21.70 -0.76
N SER A 126 6.81 -21.36 -0.86
CA SER A 126 7.85 -22.27 -0.38
C SER A 126 7.77 -22.40 1.13
N GLU A 127 7.85 -23.62 1.64
CA GLU A 127 8.15 -23.84 3.05
C GLU A 127 9.48 -23.15 3.38
N GLY A 128 9.51 -22.41 4.49
CA GLY A 128 10.75 -22.14 5.21
C GLY A 128 11.22 -23.40 5.93
#